data_AF-A0A521DMZ6-F1
#
_entry.id   AF-A0A521DMZ6-F1
#
_cell.length_a   1.000
_cell.length_b   1.000
_cell.length_c   1.000
_cell.angle_alpha   90.00
_cell.angle_beta   90.00
_cell.angle_gamma   90.00
#
_symmetry.space_group_name_H-M   'P 1'
#
loop_
_entity.id
_entity.type
_entity.pdbx_description
1 polymer ?
#
loop_
_entity_poly.entity_id
_entity_poly.type
_entity_poly.pdbx_seq_one_letter_code
_entity_poly.pdbx_strand_id
1 'polypeptide(L)'
;MDKLILRISFFTIYLLIASSSGNCYGKSIYIESEISAKTSQIVKKIENINVLMGSAVFASGTRPKQYDNFEELKKSASQEELKILTKHINGVVRCYSFWALLHYPETDLFSIVKEHLNDDTIVLTQFGCESSEQKVGDFFINLVTPDYVYDEIKKLNEKEFKIIDSLLVYKENNLDSRFRAIETAEITKELYPKVRELVTKYNNQIALVTLAKYKNENDIELILNNKDNNYGNFYTYKAIQNFPDLRFQQFLENNLNSTFNDTHYDNEWRELYIAIATYKNQKALELLSYPFTKVKHPNIKKYHINFVYDAILLNKFNLYDNLLWKIWEEENVLTLNGFKYLLKIDPLRTYQLSKKMLIPNYVLENQISLSVISNDNIFGENLDETILNFILINDKNQAYEIITRKILEAKVIEFEMYCNKVLELKDSYFVEPLFKRLKVEDNAHVYTQIVMTLISFKDESINKRMLETRKQNRNMNKNWGSDYLDKILKKNNIQ
;
A
#
# COMPACT_ATOMS: atom_id res chain seq x y z
N MET A 1 -42.03 -68.31 48.80
CA MET A 1 -41.23 -68.85 47.66
C MET A 1 -40.99 -67.68 46.70
N ASP A 2 -40.25 -66.63 47.05
CA ASP A 2 -38.89 -66.51 47.59
C ASP A 2 -37.81 -67.17 46.74
N LYS A 3 -37.09 -66.31 46.00
CA LYS A 3 -35.63 -66.14 46.07
C LYS A 3 -35.20 -65.03 45.08
N LEU A 4 -34.58 -63.95 45.57
CA LEU A 4 -33.12 -63.67 45.50
C LEU A 4 -32.77 -63.07 44.11
N ILE A 5 -32.15 -61.90 43.90
CA ILE A 5 -31.11 -61.16 44.62
C ILE A 5 -31.26 -59.67 44.25
N LEU A 6 -31.28 -58.80 45.26
CA LEU A 6 -31.18 -57.35 45.17
C LEU A 6 -29.85 -56.97 45.85
N ARG A 7 -28.89 -56.35 45.16
CA ARG A 7 -27.83 -55.53 45.80
C ARG A 7 -26.93 -54.79 44.80
N ILE A 8 -26.82 -53.48 45.05
CA ILE A 8 -25.69 -52.58 44.80
C ILE A 8 -25.69 -51.88 43.42
N SER A 9 -26.42 -50.75 43.36
CA SER A 9 -26.10 -49.60 42.50
C SER A 9 -25.82 -48.41 43.41
N PHE A 10 -24.55 -48.10 43.68
CA PHE A 10 -24.01 -46.79 44.09
C PHE A 10 -22.49 -46.98 44.17
N PHE A 11 -21.70 -46.08 43.56
CA PHE A 11 -20.23 -46.07 43.38
C PHE A 11 -19.67 -46.65 42.07
N THR A 12 -19.87 -45.92 40.95
CA THR A 12 -18.89 -45.89 39.84
C THR A 12 -19.08 -44.61 38.99
N ILE A 13 -19.06 -43.44 39.63
CA ILE A 13 -18.82 -42.14 38.99
C ILE A 13 -17.80 -41.41 39.86
N TYR A 14 -16.57 -41.92 39.93
CA TYR A 14 -15.42 -41.24 40.54
C TYR A 14 -14.12 -41.97 40.18
N LEU A 15 -13.86 -42.22 38.89
CA LEU A 15 -12.54 -42.71 38.43
C LEU A 15 -12.33 -42.52 36.93
N LEU A 16 -12.48 -41.28 36.45
CA LEU A 16 -12.03 -40.84 35.13
C LEU A 16 -11.38 -39.45 35.25
N ILE A 17 -10.48 -39.34 36.22
CA ILE A 17 -9.40 -38.34 36.24
C ILE A 17 -8.12 -39.15 36.36
N ALA A 18 -7.25 -39.07 35.35
CA ALA A 18 -5.80 -39.33 35.35
C ALA A 18 -5.33 -40.15 34.13
N SER A 19 -5.45 -39.59 32.93
CA SER A 19 -4.55 -39.91 31.81
C SER A 19 -4.76 -38.95 30.62
N SER A 20 -4.46 -37.68 30.86
CA SER A 20 -4.21 -36.69 29.78
C SER A 20 -3.02 -35.80 30.14
N SER A 21 -1.90 -36.43 30.50
CA SER A 21 -0.58 -35.79 30.52
C SER A 21 0.04 -35.89 29.13
N GLY A 22 -0.39 -35.00 28.23
CA GLY A 22 0.24 -34.75 26.94
C GLY A 22 0.94 -33.39 26.94
N ASN A 23 2.27 -33.42 27.04
CA ASN A 23 3.24 -32.36 26.68
C ASN A 23 3.00 -30.94 27.24
N CYS A 24 3.30 -30.77 28.52
CA CYS A 24 3.61 -29.45 29.07
C CYS A 24 5.08 -29.12 28.78
N TYR A 25 5.36 -28.53 27.61
CA TYR A 25 6.57 -27.72 27.45
C TYR A 25 6.37 -26.49 28.34
N GLY A 26 7.33 -26.23 29.23
CA GLY A 26 7.21 -25.27 30.34
C GLY A 26 6.69 -23.90 29.94
N LYS A 27 5.38 -23.69 30.06
CA LYS A 27 4.79 -22.37 30.27
C LYS A 27 5.07 -22.04 31.73
N SER A 28 5.90 -21.02 31.99
CA SER A 28 5.98 -20.45 33.33
C SER A 28 4.58 -20.04 33.76
N ILE A 29 4.10 -20.64 34.84
CA ILE A 29 2.74 -20.45 35.34
C ILE A 29 2.67 -19.04 35.95
N TYR A 30 1.73 -18.21 35.50
CA TYR A 30 1.42 -16.96 36.17
C TYR A 30 0.91 -17.25 37.58
N ILE A 31 1.52 -16.62 38.59
CA ILE A 31 1.15 -16.77 39.99
C ILE A 31 0.66 -15.40 40.49
N GLU A 32 -0.65 -15.27 40.73
CA GLU A 32 -1.27 -14.00 41.15
C GLU A 32 -0.68 -13.43 42.44
N SER A 33 -0.14 -14.28 43.33
CA SER A 33 0.52 -13.83 44.56
C SER A 33 1.87 -13.13 44.35
N GLU A 34 2.43 -13.15 43.15
CA GLU A 34 3.71 -12.50 42.82
C GLU A 34 3.56 -11.04 42.37
N ILE A 35 2.31 -10.54 42.23
CA ILE A 35 2.03 -9.14 41.96
C ILE A 35 1.39 -8.45 43.17
N SER A 36 1.62 -7.16 43.33
CA SER A 36 1.04 -6.38 44.40
C SER A 36 -0.48 -6.28 44.27
N ALA A 37 -1.18 -6.08 45.40
CA ALA A 37 -2.63 -5.89 45.40
C ALA A 37 -3.07 -4.71 44.52
N LYS A 38 -2.25 -3.65 44.45
CA LYS A 38 -2.50 -2.49 43.59
C LYS A 38 -2.43 -2.88 42.11
N THR A 39 -1.37 -3.58 41.70
CA THR A 39 -1.23 -4.08 40.32
C THR A 39 -2.38 -5.03 39.96
N SER A 40 -2.73 -5.98 40.83
CA SER A 40 -3.87 -6.91 40.63
C SER A 40 -5.19 -6.17 40.40
N GLN A 41 -5.48 -5.09 41.14
CA GLN A 41 -6.68 -4.28 40.91
C GLN A 41 -6.70 -3.61 39.54
N ILE A 42 -5.55 -3.11 39.06
CA ILE A 42 -5.44 -2.50 37.73
C ILE A 42 -5.62 -3.55 36.63
N VAL A 43 -5.00 -4.72 36.80
CA VAL A 43 -5.15 -5.87 35.89
C VAL A 43 -6.63 -6.24 35.72
N LYS A 44 -7.39 -6.33 36.83
CA LYS A 44 -8.84 -6.61 36.78
C LYS A 44 -9.63 -5.56 35.98
N LYS A 45 -9.24 -4.28 36.03
CA LYS A 45 -9.87 -3.23 35.20
C LYS A 45 -9.59 -3.45 33.71
N ILE A 46 -8.36 -3.84 33.37
CA ILE A 46 -7.93 -4.13 31.99
C ILE A 46 -8.67 -5.35 31.44
N GLU A 47 -8.72 -6.44 32.23
CA GLU A 47 -9.43 -7.68 31.90
C GLU A 47 -10.92 -7.45 31.68
N ASN A 48 -11.55 -6.58 32.46
CA ASN A 48 -12.97 -6.31 32.34
C ASN A 48 -13.36 -5.64 31.00
N ILE A 49 -12.47 -4.84 30.41
CA ILE A 49 -12.70 -4.24 29.09
C ILE A 49 -12.23 -5.20 27.98
N ASN A 50 -11.11 -5.89 28.17
CA ASN A 50 -10.57 -6.92 27.28
C ASN A 50 -10.42 -6.52 25.80
N VAL A 51 -10.04 -5.26 25.55
CA VAL A 51 -9.65 -4.78 24.22
C VAL A 51 -8.31 -4.05 24.36
N LEU A 52 -7.41 -4.25 23.42
CA LEU A 52 -6.13 -3.56 23.34
C LEU A 52 -6.33 -2.24 22.58
N MET A 53 -6.37 -1.13 23.31
CA MET A 53 -6.66 0.21 22.76
C MET A 53 -5.46 1.16 22.81
N GLY A 54 -5.33 2.02 21.79
CA GLY A 54 -4.40 3.15 21.75
C GLY A 54 -4.87 4.39 22.52
N SER A 55 -4.07 5.47 22.48
CA SER A 55 -4.32 6.71 23.23
C SER A 55 -5.50 7.55 22.72
N ALA A 56 -5.86 7.38 21.45
CA ALA A 56 -6.98 8.03 20.78
C ALA A 56 -7.64 7.02 19.84
N VAL A 57 -8.96 6.85 20.00
CA VAL A 57 -9.73 5.84 19.25
C VAL A 57 -11.05 6.41 18.73
N PHE A 58 -11.61 5.74 17.72
CA PHE A 58 -12.82 6.12 16.99
C PHE A 58 -12.69 7.45 16.21
N ALA A 59 -13.72 7.81 15.44
CA ALA A 59 -13.73 8.99 14.57
C ALA A 59 -13.44 10.31 15.29
N SER A 60 -13.77 10.39 16.59
CA SER A 60 -13.55 11.59 17.40
C SER A 60 -12.17 11.66 18.07
N GLY A 61 -11.31 10.65 17.89
CA GLY A 61 -10.00 10.60 18.56
C GLY A 61 -10.11 10.57 20.09
N THR A 62 -11.14 9.91 20.62
CA THR A 62 -11.44 9.89 22.05
C THR A 62 -10.42 9.06 22.80
N ARG A 63 -9.90 9.58 23.92
CA ARG A 63 -9.05 8.82 24.83
C ARG A 63 -9.89 7.79 25.60
N PRO A 64 -9.66 6.48 25.43
CA PRO A 64 -10.50 5.45 26.05
C PRO A 64 -10.06 5.16 27.48
N LYS A 65 -11.01 4.83 28.36
CA LYS A 65 -10.74 4.40 29.75
C LYS A 65 -9.74 3.24 29.82
N GLN A 66 -9.74 2.37 28.82
CA GLN A 66 -8.81 1.25 28.74
C GLN A 66 -7.36 1.70 28.59
N TYR A 67 -7.11 2.78 27.84
CA TYR A 67 -5.78 3.37 27.74
C TYR A 67 -5.37 4.04 29.06
N ASP A 68 -6.32 4.61 29.81
CA ASP A 68 -6.04 5.12 31.16
C ASP A 68 -5.66 3.99 32.13
N ASN A 69 -6.33 2.83 32.06
CA ASN A 69 -5.93 1.65 32.83
C ASN A 69 -4.51 1.19 32.48
N PHE A 70 -4.14 1.23 31.19
CA PHE A 70 -2.77 0.93 30.74
C PHE A 70 -1.75 1.94 31.30
N GLU A 71 -2.03 3.23 31.24
CA GLU A 71 -1.15 4.25 31.84
C GLU A 71 -1.04 4.09 33.36
N GLU A 72 -2.12 3.70 34.04
CA GLU A 72 -2.11 3.37 35.47
C GLU A 72 -1.22 2.14 35.76
N LEU A 73 -1.30 1.09 34.93
CA LEU A 73 -0.46 -0.11 35.03
C LEU A 73 1.01 0.26 34.85
N LYS A 74 1.34 0.97 33.77
CA LYS A 74 2.70 1.40 33.42
C LYS A 74 3.37 2.20 34.55
N LYS A 75 2.60 3.03 35.26
CA LYS A 75 3.09 3.86 36.38
C LYS A 75 3.16 3.13 37.71
N SER A 76 2.33 2.11 37.92
CA SER A 76 2.15 1.48 39.24
C SER A 76 2.88 0.15 39.39
N ALA A 77 2.96 -0.64 38.32
CA ALA A 77 3.63 -1.93 38.36
C ALA A 77 5.15 -1.76 38.24
N SER A 78 5.88 -2.51 39.06
CA SER A 78 7.32 -2.66 38.90
C SER A 78 7.68 -3.42 37.63
N GLN A 79 8.93 -3.27 37.17
CA GLN A 79 9.43 -3.99 36.01
C GLN A 79 9.28 -5.53 36.15
N GLU A 80 9.51 -6.07 37.34
CA GLU A 80 9.36 -7.51 37.60
C GLU A 80 7.89 -7.96 37.56
N GLU A 81 6.97 -7.18 38.13
CA GLU A 81 5.53 -7.46 37.99
C GLU A 81 5.09 -7.44 36.52
N LEU A 82 5.56 -6.46 35.73
CA LEU A 82 5.25 -6.39 34.31
C LEU A 82 5.78 -7.61 33.55
N LYS A 83 7.00 -8.10 33.87
CA LYS A 83 7.54 -9.35 33.31
C LYS A 83 6.67 -10.55 33.66
N ILE A 84 6.23 -10.68 34.92
CA ILE A 84 5.31 -11.74 35.34
C ILE A 84 3.99 -11.66 34.54
N LEU A 85 3.46 -10.44 34.36
CA LEU A 85 2.21 -10.21 33.62
C LEU A 85 2.33 -10.48 32.11
N THR A 86 3.52 -10.56 31.53
CA THR A 86 3.67 -11.09 30.15
C THR A 86 3.26 -12.56 30.05
N LYS A 87 3.12 -13.29 31.16
CA LYS A 87 2.64 -14.68 31.20
C LYS A 87 1.19 -14.81 31.67
N HIS A 88 0.50 -13.68 31.84
CA HIS A 88 -0.88 -13.64 32.33
C HIS A 88 -1.84 -14.40 31.41
N ILE A 89 -2.95 -14.97 31.94
CA ILE A 89 -3.90 -15.75 31.14
C ILE A 89 -4.65 -14.90 30.10
N ASN A 90 -4.98 -13.65 30.45
CA ASN A 90 -5.60 -12.67 29.57
C ASN A 90 -4.57 -12.06 28.59
N GLY A 91 -4.82 -12.19 27.28
CA GLY A 91 -3.92 -11.70 26.22
C GLY A 91 -3.74 -10.18 26.19
N VAL A 92 -4.79 -9.40 26.49
CA VAL A 92 -4.70 -7.93 26.53
C VAL A 92 -3.79 -7.47 27.68
N VAL A 93 -3.85 -8.16 28.82
CA VAL A 93 -2.92 -7.92 29.93
C VAL A 93 -1.49 -8.22 29.52
N ARG A 94 -1.23 -9.33 28.81
CA ARG A 94 0.11 -9.64 28.26
C ARG A 94 0.61 -8.52 27.34
N CYS A 95 -0.21 -8.11 26.38
CA CYS A 95 0.10 -7.04 25.44
C CYS A 95 0.44 -5.71 26.14
N TYR A 96 -0.40 -5.24 27.05
CA TYR A 96 -0.13 -4.00 27.76
C TYR A 96 1.08 -4.08 28.69
N SER A 97 1.31 -5.23 29.31
CA SER A 97 2.46 -5.41 30.18
C SER A 97 3.77 -5.37 29.39
N PHE A 98 3.79 -6.04 28.24
CA PHE A 98 4.93 -5.97 27.32
C PHE A 98 5.12 -4.56 26.75
N TRP A 99 4.04 -3.88 26.36
CA TRP A 99 4.11 -2.50 25.89
C TRP A 99 4.70 -1.57 26.97
N ALA A 100 4.28 -1.71 28.23
CA ALA A 100 4.85 -0.94 29.33
C ALA A 100 6.36 -1.21 29.52
N LEU A 101 6.80 -2.47 29.34
CA LEU A 101 8.21 -2.86 29.48
C LEU A 101 9.15 -2.19 28.45
N LEU A 102 8.63 -1.73 27.31
CA LEU A 102 9.44 -1.06 26.29
C LEU A 102 10.01 0.29 26.75
N HIS A 103 9.45 0.87 27.81
CA HIS A 103 9.92 2.12 28.42
C HIS A 103 11.04 1.91 29.45
N TYR A 104 11.46 0.66 29.69
CA TYR A 104 12.53 0.32 30.63
C TYR A 104 13.80 -0.09 29.86
N PRO A 105 14.84 0.75 29.81
CA PRO A 105 16.04 0.50 29.00
C PRO A 105 16.75 -0.82 29.30
N GLU A 106 16.74 -1.26 30.55
CA GLU A 106 17.41 -2.47 31.02
C GLU A 106 16.60 -3.77 30.78
N THR A 107 15.37 -3.69 30.24
CA THR A 107 14.58 -4.90 29.99
C THR A 107 15.17 -5.73 28.87
N ASP A 108 15.37 -7.02 29.12
CA ASP A 108 15.65 -8.02 28.08
C ASP A 108 14.38 -8.35 27.28
N LEU A 109 14.06 -7.47 26.32
CA LEU A 109 12.92 -7.64 25.42
C LEU A 109 13.07 -8.87 24.53
N PHE A 110 14.31 -9.20 24.13
CA PHE A 110 14.60 -10.30 23.22
C PHE A 110 14.17 -11.64 23.82
N SER A 111 14.52 -11.91 25.08
CA SER A 111 14.12 -13.14 25.76
C SER A 111 12.60 -13.25 25.91
N ILE A 112 11.92 -12.14 26.22
CA ILE A 112 10.46 -12.12 26.37
C ILE A 112 9.77 -12.43 25.02
N VAL A 113 10.17 -11.75 23.94
CA VAL A 113 9.62 -12.00 22.60
C VAL A 113 9.85 -13.45 22.18
N LYS A 114 11.05 -13.99 22.44
CA LYS A 114 11.41 -15.37 22.12
C LYS A 114 10.53 -16.39 22.85
N GLU A 115 10.11 -16.12 24.09
CA GLU A 115 9.20 -16.97 24.85
C GLU A 115 7.77 -16.97 24.27
N HIS A 116 7.37 -15.90 23.57
CA HIS A 116 6.03 -15.70 23.03
C HIS A 116 5.89 -15.99 21.52
N LEU A 117 6.88 -16.61 20.89
CA LEU A 117 6.80 -16.96 19.45
C LEU A 117 5.70 -17.98 19.11
N ASN A 118 5.08 -18.60 20.12
CA ASN A 118 3.94 -19.52 19.96
C ASN A 118 2.66 -18.98 20.61
N ASP A 119 2.64 -17.70 21.00
CA ASP A 119 1.44 -17.09 21.60
C ASP A 119 0.49 -16.60 20.51
N ASP A 120 -0.32 -17.51 19.99
CA ASP A 120 -1.35 -17.28 18.97
C ASP A 120 -2.70 -16.86 19.56
N THR A 121 -2.73 -16.44 20.83
CA THR A 121 -3.95 -15.92 21.46
C THR A 121 -4.40 -14.66 20.74
N ILE A 122 -5.64 -14.65 20.26
CA ILE A 122 -6.23 -13.51 19.57
C ILE A 122 -6.70 -12.47 20.61
N VAL A 123 -6.36 -11.22 20.37
CA VAL A 123 -6.88 -10.05 21.09
C VAL A 123 -7.60 -9.12 20.12
N LEU A 124 -8.70 -8.53 20.58
CA LEU A 124 -9.34 -7.42 19.89
C LEU A 124 -8.50 -6.16 20.10
N THR A 125 -8.33 -5.39 19.02
CA THR A 125 -7.52 -4.18 18.99
C THR A 125 -8.35 -2.99 18.51
N GLN A 126 -8.09 -1.80 19.04
CA GLN A 126 -8.65 -0.54 18.56
C GLN A 126 -7.56 0.54 18.59
N PHE A 127 -7.06 0.92 17.42
CA PHE A 127 -6.06 1.97 17.27
C PHE A 127 -6.57 3.00 16.26
N GLY A 128 -6.74 4.25 16.69
CA GLY A 128 -7.43 5.25 15.87
C GLY A 128 -8.83 4.79 15.49
N CYS A 129 -9.18 4.89 14.21
CA CYS A 129 -10.48 4.43 13.68
C CYS A 129 -10.54 2.94 13.35
N GLU A 130 -9.42 2.22 13.46
CA GLU A 130 -9.31 0.83 13.01
C GLU A 130 -9.54 -0.13 14.19
N SER A 131 -10.53 -1.01 14.02
CA SER A 131 -10.75 -2.18 14.87
C SER A 131 -10.28 -3.42 14.13
N SER A 132 -9.53 -4.29 14.80
CA SER A 132 -9.00 -5.52 14.21
C SER A 132 -8.78 -6.60 15.27
N GLU A 133 -8.50 -7.81 14.83
CA GLU A 133 -7.92 -8.88 15.64
C GLU A 133 -6.41 -8.95 15.41
N GLN A 134 -5.66 -9.32 16.45
CA GLN A 134 -4.21 -9.57 16.36
C GLN A 134 -3.79 -10.66 17.35
N LYS A 135 -2.79 -11.47 16.99
CA LYS A 135 -2.19 -12.44 17.93
C LYS A 135 -1.21 -11.74 18.87
N VAL A 136 -1.14 -12.18 20.13
CA VAL A 136 -0.25 -11.59 21.14
C VAL A 136 1.22 -11.63 20.68
N GLY A 137 1.70 -12.76 20.17
CA GLY A 137 3.08 -12.87 19.67
C GLY A 137 3.39 -11.90 18.53
N ASP A 138 2.43 -11.70 17.61
CA ASP A 138 2.57 -10.73 16.52
C ASP A 138 2.60 -9.28 17.03
N PHE A 139 1.79 -8.95 18.04
CA PHE A 139 1.85 -7.64 18.68
C PHE A 139 3.22 -7.38 19.33
N PHE A 140 3.80 -8.38 20.00
CA PHE A 140 5.11 -8.26 20.63
C PHE A 140 6.20 -8.01 19.58
N ILE A 141 6.22 -8.79 18.49
CA ILE A 141 7.18 -8.66 17.41
C ILE A 141 7.06 -7.29 16.72
N ASN A 142 5.84 -6.84 16.43
CA ASN A 142 5.60 -5.54 15.78
C ASN A 142 6.17 -4.39 16.62
N LEU A 143 5.92 -4.36 17.92
CA LEU A 143 6.39 -3.29 18.80
C LEU A 143 7.91 -3.16 18.84
N VAL A 144 8.64 -4.26 18.74
CA VAL A 144 10.11 -4.26 18.79
C VAL A 144 10.78 -4.26 17.43
N THR A 145 10.00 -4.27 16.34
CA THR A 145 10.51 -4.16 14.97
C THR A 145 11.10 -2.76 14.75
N PRO A 146 12.33 -2.63 14.22
CA PRO A 146 13.01 -1.35 14.04
C PRO A 146 12.21 -0.31 13.25
N ASP A 147 11.53 -0.73 12.17
CA ASP A 147 10.80 0.17 11.27
C ASP A 147 9.39 0.53 11.75
N TYR A 148 8.97 0.04 12.93
CA TYR A 148 7.61 0.25 13.42
C TYR A 148 7.47 1.60 14.15
N VAL A 149 6.55 2.43 13.67
CA VAL A 149 6.37 3.86 14.03
C VAL A 149 5.98 4.05 15.49
N TYR A 150 6.98 4.10 16.37
CA TYR A 150 6.95 4.65 17.72
C TYR A 150 8.42 4.91 18.11
N ASP A 151 8.90 6.13 17.91
CA ASP A 151 10.33 6.47 18.02
C ASP A 151 10.84 6.55 19.49
N GLU A 152 9.93 6.52 20.46
CA GLU A 152 10.23 6.71 21.89
C GLU A 152 10.26 5.40 22.71
N ILE A 153 10.27 4.24 22.05
CA ILE A 153 10.28 2.92 22.72
C ILE A 153 11.51 2.09 22.34
N LYS A 154 12.01 1.27 23.28
CA LYS A 154 13.13 0.37 23.03
C LYS A 154 12.76 -0.65 21.94
N LYS A 155 13.64 -0.83 20.96
CA LYS A 155 13.54 -1.80 19.87
C LYS A 155 14.60 -2.90 20.01
N LEU A 156 14.41 -4.02 19.31
CA LEU A 156 15.50 -4.99 19.14
C LEU A 156 16.53 -4.43 18.18
N ASN A 157 17.79 -4.80 18.39
CA ASN A 157 18.82 -4.53 17.37
C ASN A 157 18.68 -5.53 16.20
N GLU A 158 19.35 -5.23 15.09
CA GLU A 158 19.28 -6.05 13.87
C GLU A 158 19.67 -7.52 14.10
N LYS A 159 20.65 -7.78 14.97
CA LYS A 159 21.11 -9.15 15.27
C LYS A 159 20.06 -9.95 16.02
N GLU A 160 19.45 -9.35 17.04
CA GLU A 160 18.35 -9.96 17.80
C GLU A 160 17.15 -10.23 16.90
N PHE A 161 16.79 -9.26 16.07
CA PHE A 161 15.67 -9.40 15.15
C PHE A 161 15.88 -10.53 14.12
N LYS A 162 17.09 -10.65 13.55
CA LYS A 162 17.45 -11.78 12.67
C LYS A 162 17.34 -13.15 13.37
N ILE A 163 17.62 -13.21 14.68
CA ILE A 163 17.42 -14.46 15.44
C ILE A 163 15.92 -14.76 15.59
N ILE A 164 15.07 -13.76 15.84
CA ILE A 164 13.62 -13.94 15.87
C ILE A 164 13.10 -14.44 14.52
N ASP A 165 13.51 -13.83 13.41
CA ASP A 165 13.12 -14.26 12.06
C ASP A 165 13.53 -15.72 11.80
N SER A 166 14.76 -16.08 12.14
CA SER A 166 15.23 -17.47 12.04
C SER A 166 14.35 -18.42 12.86
N LEU A 167 14.02 -18.06 14.10
CA LEU A 167 13.17 -18.91 14.96
C LEU A 167 11.76 -19.05 14.40
N LEU A 168 11.16 -17.99 13.85
CA LEU A 168 9.84 -18.03 13.20
C LEU A 168 9.83 -18.97 11.98
N VAL A 169 10.93 -19.03 11.22
CA VAL A 169 11.05 -19.93 10.06
C VAL A 169 11.22 -21.39 10.50
N TYR A 170 12.16 -21.65 11.40
CA TYR A 170 12.58 -23.02 11.75
C TYR A 170 11.65 -23.71 12.74
N LYS A 171 11.01 -22.98 13.65
CA LYS A 171 10.10 -23.54 14.65
C LYS A 171 8.66 -23.48 14.18
N GLU A 172 7.89 -24.51 14.52
CA GLU A 172 6.45 -24.50 14.31
C GLU A 172 5.81 -23.43 15.19
N ASN A 173 5.00 -22.57 14.56
CA ASN A 173 4.23 -21.50 15.18
C ASN A 173 3.13 -21.06 14.21
N ASN A 174 2.12 -20.37 14.75
CA ASN A 174 0.94 -19.88 14.02
C ASN A 174 0.95 -18.35 13.87
N LEU A 175 2.08 -17.67 14.07
CA LEU A 175 2.14 -16.21 14.00
C LEU A 175 2.19 -15.71 12.55
N ASP A 176 1.59 -14.56 12.29
CA ASP A 176 1.56 -13.95 10.95
C ASP A 176 2.92 -13.33 10.59
N SER A 177 3.70 -12.90 11.60
CA SER A 177 5.09 -12.44 11.46
C SER A 177 5.98 -13.47 10.77
N ARG A 178 5.61 -14.76 10.85
CA ARG A 178 6.28 -15.84 10.13
C ARG A 178 6.29 -15.63 8.62
N PHE A 179 5.23 -15.04 8.05
CA PHE A 179 5.17 -14.79 6.61
C PHE A 179 6.29 -13.82 6.17
N ARG A 180 6.45 -12.70 6.89
CA ARG A 180 7.53 -11.74 6.64
C ARG A 180 8.90 -12.40 6.81
N ALA A 181 9.09 -13.18 7.88
CA ALA A 181 10.34 -13.86 8.16
C ALA A 181 10.73 -14.84 7.03
N ILE A 182 9.77 -15.60 6.48
CA ILE A 182 10.01 -16.49 5.33
C ILE A 182 10.32 -15.67 4.07
N GLU A 183 9.52 -14.66 3.75
CA GLU A 183 9.64 -13.88 2.51
C GLU A 183 11.00 -13.15 2.39
N THR A 184 11.48 -12.63 3.52
CA THR A 184 12.71 -11.83 3.61
C THR A 184 13.95 -12.64 4.00
N ALA A 185 13.80 -13.95 4.23
CA ALA A 185 14.92 -14.80 4.63
C ALA A 185 16.05 -14.80 3.58
N GLU A 186 17.28 -14.77 4.07
CA GLU A 186 18.47 -14.88 3.23
C GLU A 186 18.55 -16.27 2.58
N ILE A 187 18.77 -16.30 1.27
CA ILE A 187 18.81 -17.53 0.48
C ILE A 187 20.14 -18.26 0.72
N THR A 188 20.07 -19.33 1.52
CA THR A 188 21.23 -20.12 1.94
C THR A 188 20.97 -21.61 1.73
N LYS A 189 22.02 -22.39 1.48
CA LYS A 189 21.88 -23.83 1.22
C LYS A 189 21.24 -24.57 2.41
N GLU A 190 21.49 -24.09 3.61
CA GLU A 190 21.01 -24.61 4.89
C GLU A 190 19.51 -24.33 5.10
N LEU A 191 18.99 -23.24 4.52
CA LEU A 191 17.58 -22.88 4.62
C LEU A 191 16.71 -23.64 3.60
N TYR A 192 17.26 -24.00 2.44
CA TYR A 192 16.53 -24.68 1.37
C TYR A 192 15.66 -25.88 1.83
N PRO A 193 16.19 -26.87 2.60
CA PRO A 193 15.40 -28.01 3.04
C PRO A 193 14.21 -27.59 3.92
N LYS A 194 14.39 -26.56 4.76
CA LYS A 194 13.33 -26.07 5.65
C LYS A 194 12.23 -25.37 4.85
N VAL A 195 12.59 -24.48 3.93
CA VAL A 195 11.59 -23.79 3.10
C VAL A 195 10.82 -24.80 2.25
N ARG A 196 11.50 -25.81 1.68
CA ARG A 196 10.84 -26.88 0.94
C ARG A 196 9.89 -27.69 1.81
N GLU A 197 10.28 -28.03 3.04
CA GLU A 197 9.41 -28.69 4.03
C GLU A 197 8.12 -27.87 4.26
N LEU A 198 8.24 -26.55 4.41
CA LEU A 198 7.09 -25.65 4.62
C LEU A 198 6.09 -25.70 3.46
N VAL A 199 6.58 -25.80 2.22
CA VAL A 199 5.71 -25.97 1.06
C VAL A 199 5.06 -27.35 1.07
N THR A 200 5.87 -28.42 1.14
CA THR A 200 5.35 -29.78 0.93
C THR A 200 4.49 -30.31 2.06
N LYS A 201 4.73 -29.88 3.31
CA LYS A 201 4.04 -30.39 4.49
C LYS A 201 2.91 -29.48 4.95
N TYR A 202 3.06 -28.17 4.78
CA TYR A 202 2.14 -27.18 5.32
C TYR A 202 1.45 -26.33 4.24
N ASN A 203 1.69 -26.62 2.96
CA ASN A 203 1.14 -25.86 1.82
C ASN A 203 1.40 -24.34 1.94
N ASN A 204 2.56 -23.95 2.49
CA ASN A 204 2.85 -22.56 2.76
C ASN A 204 3.21 -21.80 1.47
N GLN A 205 2.32 -20.91 1.06
CA GLN A 205 2.41 -20.19 -0.22
C GLN A 205 3.57 -19.18 -0.28
N ILE A 206 3.88 -18.52 0.84
CA ILE A 206 5.02 -17.60 0.92
C ILE A 206 6.35 -18.37 0.85
N ALA A 207 6.38 -19.57 1.45
CA ALA A 207 7.52 -20.47 1.32
C ALA A 207 7.70 -20.94 -0.13
N LEU A 208 6.65 -21.12 -0.92
CA LEU A 208 6.78 -21.48 -2.35
C LEU A 208 7.49 -20.37 -3.14
N VAL A 209 7.06 -19.13 -2.95
CA VAL A 209 7.72 -17.97 -3.61
C VAL A 209 9.18 -17.87 -3.19
N THR A 210 9.47 -18.13 -1.92
CA THR A 210 10.85 -18.13 -1.39
C THR A 210 11.67 -19.31 -1.92
N LEU A 211 11.07 -20.50 -2.05
CA LEU A 211 11.69 -21.70 -2.62
C LEU A 211 12.12 -21.46 -4.07
N ALA A 212 11.29 -20.77 -4.85
CA ALA A 212 11.59 -20.47 -6.24
C ALA A 212 12.84 -19.60 -6.42
N LYS A 213 13.21 -18.77 -5.44
CA LYS A 213 14.46 -17.97 -5.48
C LYS A 213 15.72 -18.84 -5.61
N TYR A 214 15.68 -20.10 -5.18
CA TYR A 214 16.78 -21.06 -5.33
C TYR A 214 16.93 -21.59 -6.76
N LYS A 215 15.91 -21.45 -7.62
CA LYS A 215 15.91 -21.91 -9.02
C LYS A 215 16.32 -23.37 -9.19
N ASN A 216 15.91 -24.23 -8.25
CA ASN A 216 16.21 -25.64 -8.29
C ASN A 216 15.21 -26.36 -9.21
N GLU A 217 15.71 -27.03 -10.24
CA GLU A 217 14.89 -27.71 -11.24
C GLU A 217 13.99 -28.81 -10.64
N ASN A 218 14.39 -29.39 -9.51
CA ASN A 218 13.60 -30.41 -8.81
C ASN A 218 12.31 -29.88 -8.18
N ASP A 219 12.14 -28.55 -8.12
CA ASP A 219 10.95 -27.91 -7.55
C ASP A 219 9.95 -27.47 -8.63
N ILE A 220 10.21 -27.74 -9.91
CA ILE A 220 9.36 -27.30 -11.02
C ILE A 220 7.97 -27.95 -10.97
N GLU A 221 7.89 -29.26 -10.75
CA GLU A 221 6.61 -29.94 -10.60
C GLU A 221 5.85 -29.44 -9.37
N LEU A 222 6.57 -29.14 -8.28
CA LEU A 222 5.99 -28.59 -7.07
C LEU A 222 5.37 -27.20 -7.33
N ILE A 223 6.05 -26.34 -8.09
CA ILE A 223 5.53 -25.03 -8.49
C ILE A 223 4.31 -25.18 -9.41
N LEU A 224 4.39 -26.02 -10.46
CA LEU A 224 3.30 -26.22 -11.42
C LEU A 224 2.02 -26.78 -10.79
N ASN A 225 2.16 -27.64 -9.79
CA ASN A 225 1.03 -28.28 -9.11
C ASN A 225 0.47 -27.44 -7.95
N ASN A 226 1.11 -26.32 -7.62
CA ASN A 226 0.63 -25.46 -6.55
C ASN A 226 -0.61 -24.66 -6.99
N LYS A 227 -1.63 -24.66 -6.13
CA LYS A 227 -2.80 -23.82 -6.24
C LYS A 227 -3.30 -23.45 -4.86
N ASP A 228 -3.44 -22.15 -4.61
CA ASP A 228 -4.02 -21.63 -3.38
C ASP A 228 -5.55 -21.66 -3.45
N ASN A 229 -6.20 -21.97 -2.34
CA ASN A 229 -7.66 -22.10 -2.27
C ASN A 229 -8.38 -20.75 -2.41
N ASN A 230 -7.75 -19.66 -1.99
CA ASN A 230 -8.36 -18.32 -1.97
C ASN A 230 -7.85 -17.44 -3.11
N TYR A 231 -6.62 -17.67 -3.57
CA TYR A 231 -5.92 -16.82 -4.53
C TYR A 231 -5.50 -17.56 -5.82
N GLY A 232 -5.97 -18.79 -6.01
CA GLY A 232 -5.70 -19.56 -7.22
C GLY A 232 -4.20 -19.75 -7.48
N ASN A 233 -3.75 -19.35 -8.66
CA ASN A 233 -2.37 -19.45 -9.12
C ASN A 233 -1.51 -18.22 -8.76
N PHE A 234 -2.02 -17.26 -7.99
CA PHE A 234 -1.29 -16.03 -7.62
C PHE A 234 0.15 -16.30 -7.16
N TYR A 235 0.33 -17.21 -6.19
CA TYR A 235 1.66 -17.55 -5.67
C TYR A 235 2.49 -18.39 -6.62
N THR A 236 1.84 -19.20 -7.47
CA THR A 236 2.50 -19.94 -8.54
C THR A 236 3.12 -18.98 -9.57
N TYR A 237 2.38 -17.95 -9.98
CA TYR A 237 2.92 -16.92 -10.87
C TYR A 237 4.08 -16.15 -10.22
N LYS A 238 3.97 -15.77 -8.94
CA LYS A 238 5.08 -15.15 -8.20
C LYS A 238 6.31 -16.05 -8.07
N ALA A 239 6.13 -17.35 -7.89
CA ALA A 239 7.22 -18.31 -7.91
C ALA A 239 7.91 -18.33 -9.29
N ILE A 240 7.14 -18.38 -10.38
CA ILE A 240 7.66 -18.35 -11.76
C ILE A 240 8.41 -17.03 -12.05
N GLN A 241 7.96 -15.89 -11.51
CA GLN A 241 8.71 -14.63 -11.64
C GLN A 241 10.14 -14.70 -11.06
N ASN A 242 10.32 -15.43 -9.96
CA ASN A 242 11.64 -15.64 -9.35
C ASN A 242 12.45 -16.72 -10.09
N PHE A 243 11.78 -17.67 -10.74
CA PHE A 243 12.39 -18.78 -11.48
C PHE A 243 11.74 -18.96 -12.87
N PRO A 244 12.06 -18.11 -13.85
CA PRO A 244 11.53 -18.28 -15.21
C PRO A 244 12.24 -19.44 -15.93
N ASP A 245 11.61 -20.62 -15.94
CA ASP A 245 12.05 -21.82 -16.65
C ASP A 245 11.10 -22.14 -17.84
N LEU A 246 11.64 -22.61 -18.97
CA LEU A 246 10.84 -22.91 -20.17
C LEU A 246 9.72 -23.93 -19.93
N ARG A 247 9.87 -24.82 -18.94
CA ARG A 247 8.85 -25.81 -18.57
C ARG A 247 7.56 -25.18 -18.03
N PHE A 248 7.58 -23.94 -17.54
CA PHE A 248 6.37 -23.24 -17.11
C PHE A 248 5.61 -22.55 -18.26
N GLN A 249 6.19 -22.47 -19.46
CA GLN A 249 5.64 -21.68 -20.56
C GLN A 249 4.24 -22.13 -20.98
N GLN A 250 4.03 -23.45 -21.13
CA GLN A 250 2.72 -23.98 -21.51
C GLN A 250 1.66 -23.68 -20.45
N PHE A 251 2.03 -23.74 -19.17
CA PHE A 251 1.14 -23.40 -18.07
C PHE A 251 0.72 -21.93 -18.14
N LEU A 252 1.65 -21.00 -18.34
CA LEU A 252 1.33 -19.57 -18.47
C LEU A 252 0.44 -19.29 -19.69
N GLU A 253 0.73 -19.90 -20.84
CA GLU A 253 -0.08 -19.73 -22.05
C GLU A 253 -1.50 -20.28 -21.88
N ASN A 254 -1.67 -21.43 -21.24
CA ASN A 254 -2.98 -22.01 -20.97
C ASN A 254 -3.81 -21.13 -20.04
N ASN A 255 -3.23 -20.67 -18.93
CA ASN A 255 -3.92 -19.80 -17.98
C ASN A 255 -4.27 -18.44 -18.60
N LEU A 256 -3.38 -17.89 -19.43
CA LEU A 256 -3.67 -16.65 -20.16
C LEU A 256 -4.87 -16.84 -21.10
N ASN A 257 -4.87 -17.90 -21.90
CA ASN A 257 -5.96 -18.17 -22.84
C ASN A 257 -7.32 -18.35 -22.14
N SER A 258 -7.36 -18.91 -20.92
CA SER A 258 -8.61 -19.02 -20.16
C SER A 258 -9.20 -17.67 -19.77
N THR A 259 -8.38 -16.62 -19.61
CA THR A 259 -8.87 -15.30 -19.19
C THR A 259 -9.65 -14.53 -20.28
N PHE A 260 -9.48 -14.87 -21.56
CA PHE A 260 -9.94 -14.01 -22.66
C PHE A 260 -11.46 -13.97 -22.87
N ASN A 261 -12.19 -14.96 -22.36
CA ASN A 261 -13.64 -15.05 -22.49
C ASN A 261 -14.37 -14.61 -21.21
N ASP A 262 -13.63 -14.20 -20.18
CA ASP A 262 -14.23 -13.83 -18.91
C ASP A 262 -14.89 -12.45 -18.98
N THR A 263 -15.91 -12.28 -18.14
CA THR A 263 -16.69 -11.04 -18.01
C THR A 263 -16.32 -10.24 -16.76
N HIS A 264 -15.44 -10.78 -15.92
CA HIS A 264 -14.92 -10.18 -14.70
C HIS A 264 -13.42 -10.43 -14.64
N TYR A 265 -12.67 -9.53 -14.02
CA TYR A 265 -11.23 -9.72 -13.83
C TYR A 265 -10.94 -10.50 -12.54
N ASP A 266 -9.84 -11.24 -12.54
CA ASP A 266 -9.28 -11.86 -11.33
C ASP A 266 -8.03 -11.10 -10.89
N ASN A 267 -7.82 -11.03 -9.58
CA ASN A 267 -6.65 -10.40 -8.96
C ASN A 267 -5.35 -11.11 -9.35
N GLU A 268 -5.39 -12.43 -9.62
CA GLU A 268 -4.19 -13.19 -10.00
C GLU A 268 -3.63 -12.84 -11.38
N TRP A 269 -4.45 -12.27 -12.28
CA TRP A 269 -4.05 -12.01 -13.67
C TRP A 269 -2.89 -11.01 -13.77
N ARG A 270 -2.81 -10.07 -12.83
CA ARG A 270 -1.68 -9.14 -12.74
C ARG A 270 -0.37 -9.90 -12.60
N GLU A 271 -0.31 -10.88 -11.69
CA GLU A 271 0.89 -11.69 -11.47
C GLU A 271 1.19 -12.62 -12.65
N LEU A 272 0.16 -13.10 -13.35
CA LEU A 272 0.32 -13.87 -14.59
C LEU A 272 1.06 -13.06 -15.67
N TYR A 273 0.65 -11.81 -15.92
CA TYR A 273 1.33 -10.97 -16.91
C TYR A 273 2.75 -10.62 -16.50
N ILE A 274 2.99 -10.36 -15.20
CA ILE A 274 4.35 -10.13 -14.69
C ILE A 274 5.21 -11.38 -14.89
N ALA A 275 4.69 -12.57 -14.58
CA ALA A 275 5.37 -13.85 -14.80
C ALA A 275 5.75 -14.06 -16.27
N ILE A 276 4.82 -13.81 -17.20
CA ILE A 276 5.10 -13.87 -18.65
C ILE A 276 6.21 -12.89 -19.03
N ALA A 277 6.12 -11.63 -18.56
CA ALA A 277 7.08 -10.60 -18.92
C ALA A 277 8.52 -10.89 -18.44
N THR A 278 8.69 -11.65 -17.36
CA THR A 278 10.03 -12.01 -16.83
C THR A 278 10.91 -12.80 -17.80
N TYR A 279 10.31 -13.52 -18.75
CA TYR A 279 11.03 -14.34 -19.74
C TYR A 279 11.82 -13.54 -20.77
N LYS A 280 11.42 -12.28 -21.03
CA LYS A 280 12.15 -11.34 -21.90
C LYS A 280 12.53 -11.91 -23.27
N ASN A 281 11.62 -12.66 -23.88
CA ASN A 281 11.83 -13.35 -25.15
C ASN A 281 10.64 -13.16 -26.11
N GLN A 282 10.79 -13.65 -27.34
CA GLN A 282 9.79 -13.45 -28.39
C GLN A 282 8.44 -14.08 -28.05
N LYS A 283 8.42 -15.23 -27.37
CA LYS A 283 7.17 -15.87 -26.95
C LYS A 283 6.44 -15.00 -25.91
N ALA A 284 7.17 -14.47 -24.94
CA ALA A 284 6.59 -13.57 -23.95
C ALA A 284 5.97 -12.33 -24.61
N LEU A 285 6.66 -11.71 -25.58
CA LEU A 285 6.11 -10.59 -26.35
C LEU A 285 4.83 -11.00 -27.11
N GLU A 286 4.80 -12.18 -27.71
CA GLU A 286 3.61 -12.72 -28.39
C GLU A 286 2.43 -12.83 -27.41
N LEU A 287 2.64 -13.47 -26.25
CA LEU A 287 1.62 -13.65 -25.22
C LEU A 287 1.12 -12.30 -24.68
N LEU A 288 2.03 -11.35 -24.41
CA LEU A 288 1.69 -10.00 -23.96
C LEU A 288 0.90 -9.20 -25.01
N SER A 289 0.97 -9.60 -26.29
CA SER A 289 0.25 -8.95 -27.39
C SER A 289 -1.15 -9.53 -27.62
N TYR A 290 -1.49 -10.69 -27.05
CA TYR A 290 -2.80 -11.32 -27.21
C TYR A 290 -3.99 -10.46 -26.74
N PRO A 291 -3.91 -9.69 -25.64
CA PRO A 291 -5.04 -8.89 -25.18
C PRO A 291 -5.56 -7.88 -26.20
N PHE A 292 -4.72 -7.42 -27.12
CA PHE A 292 -5.10 -6.46 -28.16
C PHE A 292 -6.01 -7.07 -29.23
N THR A 293 -5.97 -8.39 -29.41
CA THR A 293 -6.64 -9.08 -30.52
C THR A 293 -7.64 -10.14 -30.07
N LYS A 294 -7.40 -10.78 -28.92
CA LYS A 294 -8.19 -11.94 -28.47
C LYS A 294 -9.27 -11.59 -27.46
N VAL A 295 -9.10 -10.53 -26.67
CA VAL A 295 -10.09 -10.12 -25.66
C VAL A 295 -11.18 -9.28 -26.32
N LYS A 296 -12.41 -9.82 -26.34
CA LYS A 296 -13.56 -9.17 -27.00
C LYS A 296 -14.29 -8.18 -26.10
N HIS A 297 -14.34 -8.44 -24.79
CA HIS A 297 -15.11 -7.60 -23.87
C HIS A 297 -14.36 -6.29 -23.58
N PRO A 298 -14.88 -5.10 -23.97
CA PRO A 298 -14.11 -3.85 -23.92
C PRO A 298 -13.58 -3.48 -22.53
N ASN A 299 -14.41 -3.63 -21.49
CA ASN A 299 -13.98 -3.30 -20.11
C ASN A 299 -12.90 -4.27 -19.60
N ILE A 300 -12.94 -5.53 -20.02
CA ILE A 300 -11.98 -6.55 -19.60
C ILE A 300 -10.67 -6.38 -20.37
N LYS A 301 -10.75 -6.01 -21.65
CA LYS A 301 -9.59 -5.60 -22.45
C LYS A 301 -8.81 -4.51 -21.71
N LYS A 302 -9.48 -3.48 -21.18
CA LYS A 302 -8.81 -2.40 -20.45
C LYS A 302 -8.00 -2.92 -19.24
N TYR A 303 -8.54 -3.86 -18.47
CA TYR A 303 -7.80 -4.47 -17.36
C TYR A 303 -6.56 -5.22 -17.85
N HIS A 304 -6.69 -6.05 -18.89
CA HIS A 304 -5.55 -6.75 -19.44
C HIS A 304 -4.47 -5.80 -19.98
N ILE A 305 -4.85 -4.76 -20.72
CA ILE A 305 -3.89 -3.76 -21.23
C ILE A 305 -3.15 -3.08 -20.09
N ASN A 306 -3.84 -2.70 -19.02
CA ASN A 306 -3.20 -2.13 -17.83
C ASN A 306 -2.22 -3.12 -17.18
N PHE A 307 -2.58 -4.41 -17.09
CA PHE A 307 -1.68 -5.43 -16.54
C PHE A 307 -0.47 -5.70 -17.42
N VAL A 308 -0.63 -5.72 -18.75
CA VAL A 308 0.50 -5.81 -19.71
C VAL A 308 1.42 -4.61 -19.53
N TYR A 309 0.86 -3.40 -19.45
CA TYR A 309 1.62 -2.18 -19.25
C TYR A 309 2.45 -2.23 -17.95
N ASP A 310 1.82 -2.57 -16.83
CA ASP A 310 2.50 -2.70 -15.53
C ASP A 310 3.58 -3.79 -15.56
N ALA A 311 3.29 -4.94 -16.17
CA ALA A 311 4.23 -6.05 -16.30
C ALA A 311 5.48 -5.67 -17.11
N ILE A 312 5.32 -4.94 -18.21
CA ILE A 312 6.46 -4.45 -19.01
C ILE A 312 7.26 -3.41 -18.22
N LEU A 313 6.62 -2.48 -17.51
CA LEU A 313 7.35 -1.48 -16.71
C LEU A 313 8.14 -2.08 -15.54
N LEU A 314 7.64 -3.17 -14.96
CA LEU A 314 8.37 -3.95 -13.95
C LEU A 314 9.52 -4.76 -14.58
N ASN A 315 9.36 -5.22 -15.82
CA ASN A 315 10.32 -6.06 -16.55
C ASN A 315 10.95 -5.38 -17.76
N LYS A 316 11.26 -4.08 -17.65
CA LYS A 316 11.78 -3.24 -18.75
C LYS A 316 12.84 -3.99 -19.57
N PHE A 317 12.55 -4.13 -20.86
CA PHE A 317 13.40 -4.81 -21.82
C PHE A 317 13.07 -4.29 -23.22
N ASN A 318 14.09 -4.02 -24.02
CA ASN A 318 13.97 -3.35 -25.32
C ASN A 318 12.99 -4.06 -26.28
N LEU A 319 12.89 -5.38 -26.20
CA LEU A 319 11.95 -6.18 -26.98
C LEU A 319 10.48 -5.75 -26.77
N TYR A 320 10.15 -5.20 -25.60
CA TYR A 320 8.79 -4.80 -25.24
C TYR A 320 8.48 -3.32 -25.53
N ASP A 321 9.48 -2.51 -25.90
CA ASP A 321 9.30 -1.05 -26.03
C ASP A 321 8.23 -0.69 -27.07
N ASN A 322 8.21 -1.41 -28.21
CA ASN A 322 7.17 -1.22 -29.24
C ASN A 322 5.76 -1.49 -28.72
N LEU A 323 5.61 -2.42 -27.79
CA LEU A 323 4.32 -2.72 -27.18
C LEU A 323 3.90 -1.60 -26.21
N LEU A 324 4.84 -1.02 -25.44
CA LEU A 324 4.54 0.16 -24.62
C LEU A 324 4.11 1.37 -25.47
N TRP A 325 4.80 1.60 -26.59
CA TRP A 325 4.40 2.67 -27.52
C TRP A 325 2.98 2.44 -28.04
N LYS A 326 2.66 1.22 -28.45
CA LYS A 326 1.32 0.84 -28.89
C LYS A 326 0.26 1.09 -27.81
N ILE A 327 0.57 0.73 -26.56
CA ILE A 327 -0.33 0.95 -25.41
C ILE A 327 -0.63 2.44 -25.22
N TRP A 328 0.39 3.31 -25.30
CA TRP A 328 0.16 4.74 -25.22
C TRP A 328 -0.64 5.25 -26.42
N GLU A 329 -0.26 4.86 -27.63
CA GLU A 329 -0.83 5.40 -28.87
C GLU A 329 -2.27 5.00 -29.15
N GLU A 330 -2.62 3.74 -28.87
CA GLU A 330 -3.92 3.14 -29.20
C GLU A 330 -4.87 3.10 -28.00
N GLU A 331 -4.35 2.89 -26.79
CA GLU A 331 -5.16 2.65 -25.59
C GLU A 331 -5.11 3.82 -24.59
N ASN A 332 -4.28 4.84 -24.85
CA ASN A 332 -4.09 6.04 -24.02
C ASN A 332 -3.76 5.71 -22.54
N VAL A 333 -2.97 4.65 -22.33
CA VAL A 333 -2.48 4.26 -21.00
C VAL A 333 -1.04 4.74 -20.84
N LEU A 334 -0.83 5.64 -19.88
CA LEU A 334 0.48 6.15 -19.53
C LEU A 334 0.51 6.57 -18.06
N THR A 335 1.62 6.31 -17.40
CA THR A 335 1.93 6.76 -16.03
C THR A 335 3.19 7.62 -16.06
N LEU A 336 3.46 8.40 -15.01
CA LEU A 336 4.70 9.16 -14.88
C LEU A 336 5.97 8.30 -15.05
N ASN A 337 5.98 7.08 -14.49
CA ASN A 337 7.11 6.16 -14.63
C ASN A 337 7.31 5.65 -16.05
N GLY A 338 6.22 5.39 -16.77
CA GLY A 338 6.26 5.03 -18.20
C GLY A 338 6.70 6.19 -19.06
N PHE A 339 6.22 7.41 -18.79
CA PHE A 339 6.68 8.61 -19.47
C PHE A 339 8.19 8.81 -19.31
N LYS A 340 8.71 8.72 -18.07
CA LYS A 340 10.15 8.76 -17.76
C LYS A 340 10.94 7.73 -18.55
N TYR A 341 10.42 6.51 -18.66
CA TYR A 341 11.07 5.42 -19.39
C TYR A 341 11.09 5.68 -20.90
N LEU A 342 9.95 6.03 -21.49
CA LEU A 342 9.80 6.28 -22.92
C LEU A 342 10.56 7.53 -23.38
N LEU A 343 10.60 8.58 -22.54
CA LEU A 343 11.42 9.77 -22.77
C LEU A 343 12.90 9.42 -22.90
N LYS A 344 13.40 8.46 -22.13
CA LYS A 344 14.78 8.00 -22.21
C LYS A 344 15.07 7.21 -23.49
N ILE A 345 14.07 6.50 -24.02
CA ILE A 345 14.21 5.65 -25.22
C ILE A 345 14.13 6.47 -26.49
N ASP A 346 13.07 7.26 -26.64
CA ASP A 346 12.81 8.06 -27.83
C ASP A 346 12.17 9.39 -27.41
N PRO A 347 13.00 10.42 -27.12
CA PRO A 347 12.49 11.72 -26.72
C PRO A 347 11.62 12.38 -27.79
N LEU A 348 11.90 12.13 -29.07
CA LEU A 348 11.15 12.72 -30.18
C LEU A 348 9.74 12.14 -30.27
N ARG A 349 9.61 10.81 -30.26
CA ARG A 349 8.29 10.16 -30.24
C ARG A 349 7.51 10.52 -28.97
N THR A 350 8.19 10.55 -27.82
CA THR A 350 7.58 11.00 -26.56
C THR A 350 6.98 12.39 -26.70
N TYR A 351 7.74 13.33 -27.28
CA TYR A 351 7.29 14.70 -27.46
C TYR A 351 6.08 14.83 -28.39
N GLN A 352 6.08 14.09 -29.50
CA GLN A 352 4.97 14.08 -30.43
C GLN A 352 3.68 13.53 -29.79
N LEU A 353 3.79 12.44 -29.01
CA LEU A 353 2.64 11.87 -28.31
C LEU A 353 2.18 12.73 -27.14
N SER A 354 3.09 13.42 -26.45
CA SER A 354 2.77 14.46 -25.47
C SER A 354 1.90 15.56 -26.06
N LYS A 355 2.26 16.08 -27.24
CA LYS A 355 1.43 17.05 -27.97
C LYS A 355 0.06 16.47 -28.30
N LYS A 356 0.01 15.24 -28.84
CA LYS A 356 -1.26 14.54 -29.14
C LYS A 356 -2.17 14.37 -27.93
N MET A 357 -1.60 14.14 -26.75
CA MET A 357 -2.38 13.96 -25.52
C MET A 357 -3.04 15.25 -25.05
N LEU A 358 -2.38 16.41 -25.19
CA LEU A 358 -2.93 17.68 -24.72
C LEU A 358 -3.63 18.49 -25.81
N ILE A 359 -3.34 18.28 -27.09
CA ILE A 359 -3.87 19.06 -28.22
C ILE A 359 -4.87 18.18 -29.02
N PRO A 360 -6.16 18.56 -29.07
CA PRO A 360 -7.14 17.86 -29.91
C PRO A 360 -6.73 17.85 -31.38
N ASN A 361 -6.86 16.69 -32.05
CA ASN A 361 -6.58 16.50 -33.48
C ASN A 361 -5.15 16.84 -33.94
N TYR A 362 -4.17 16.82 -33.04
CA TYR A 362 -2.77 17.05 -33.39
C TYR A 362 -2.26 16.01 -34.41
N VAL A 363 -1.56 16.48 -35.43
CA VAL A 363 -0.92 15.66 -36.47
C VAL A 363 0.57 15.53 -36.13
N LEU A 364 1.09 14.30 -36.16
CA LEU A 364 2.50 14.03 -35.85
C LEU A 364 3.41 14.66 -36.91
N GLU A 365 4.43 15.39 -36.46
CA GLU A 365 5.40 16.05 -37.33
C GLU A 365 6.73 15.28 -37.37
N ASN A 366 7.29 15.07 -38.57
CA ASN A 366 8.47 14.21 -38.76
C ASN A 366 9.82 14.91 -38.51
N GLN A 367 9.85 16.22 -38.29
CA GLN A 367 11.09 16.98 -38.11
C GLN A 367 10.94 18.03 -37.02
N ILE A 368 11.46 17.74 -35.82
CA ILE A 368 11.56 18.72 -34.73
C ILE A 368 12.96 18.65 -34.14
N SER A 369 13.61 19.81 -34.03
CA SER A 369 14.84 19.96 -33.25
C SER A 369 14.45 20.09 -31.79
N LEU A 370 14.65 19.04 -30.99
CA LEU A 370 14.41 19.11 -29.55
C LEU A 370 15.62 19.67 -28.82
N SER A 371 15.37 20.48 -27.79
CA SER A 371 16.38 21.04 -26.91
C SER A 371 16.73 20.09 -25.75
N VAL A 372 16.53 18.76 -25.91
CA VAL A 372 16.62 17.73 -24.86
C VAL A 372 18.00 17.71 -24.20
N ILE A 373 18.18 18.59 -23.25
CA ILE A 373 19.26 18.56 -22.28
C ILE A 373 18.55 18.29 -20.97
N SER A 374 18.83 17.10 -20.43
CA SER A 374 18.46 16.59 -19.11
C SER A 374 18.14 17.71 -18.11
N ASN A 375 16.86 18.05 -17.98
CA ASN A 375 16.42 19.06 -17.04
C ASN A 375 15.47 18.40 -16.06
N ASP A 376 15.91 18.28 -14.80
CA ASP A 376 15.09 17.78 -13.69
C ASP A 376 13.78 18.59 -13.55
N ASN A 377 13.76 19.82 -14.08
CA ASN A 377 12.61 20.72 -14.17
C ASN A 377 11.45 20.22 -15.05
N ILE A 378 11.60 19.09 -15.77
CA ILE A 378 10.49 18.50 -16.53
C ILE A 378 9.47 17.84 -15.59
N PHE A 379 9.91 17.21 -14.50
CA PHE A 379 9.05 16.35 -13.69
C PHE A 379 8.29 17.14 -12.63
N GLY A 380 6.97 17.25 -12.80
CA GLY A 380 6.05 17.83 -11.83
C GLY A 380 5.48 16.80 -10.86
N GLU A 381 4.43 17.19 -10.13
CA GLU A 381 3.76 16.30 -9.16
C GLU A 381 2.96 15.18 -9.84
N ASN A 382 2.48 15.43 -11.06
CA ASN A 382 1.66 14.49 -11.83
C ASN A 382 2.08 14.43 -13.32
N LEU A 383 1.46 13.51 -14.05
CA LEU A 383 1.77 13.25 -15.47
C LEU A 383 1.41 14.44 -16.38
N ASP A 384 0.24 15.06 -16.18
CA ASP A 384 -0.22 16.15 -17.06
C ASP A 384 0.68 17.39 -16.92
N GLU A 385 1.09 17.71 -15.70
CA GLU A 385 2.05 18.78 -15.45
C GLU A 385 3.41 18.45 -16.08
N THR A 386 3.88 17.20 -15.92
CA THR A 386 5.14 16.74 -16.51
C THR A 386 5.13 16.87 -18.03
N ILE A 387 4.03 16.47 -18.68
CA ILE A 387 3.85 16.61 -20.13
C ILE A 387 3.85 18.07 -20.53
N LEU A 388 3.14 18.94 -19.80
CA LEU A 388 3.10 20.37 -20.09
C LEU A 388 4.47 21.03 -19.96
N ASN A 389 5.23 20.73 -18.90
CA ASN A 389 6.60 21.20 -18.71
C ASN A 389 7.52 20.72 -19.84
N PHE A 390 7.37 19.47 -20.27
CA PHE A 390 8.12 18.92 -21.38
C PHE A 390 7.83 19.66 -22.69
N ILE A 391 6.57 20.00 -22.95
CA ILE A 391 6.21 20.82 -24.12
C ILE A 391 6.79 22.23 -23.99
N LEU A 392 6.65 22.86 -22.82
CA LEU A 392 7.10 24.23 -22.56
C LEU A 392 8.60 24.44 -22.81
N ILE A 393 9.46 23.50 -22.39
CA ILE A 393 10.91 23.60 -22.58
C ILE A 393 11.32 23.50 -24.05
N ASN A 394 10.55 22.76 -24.85
CA ASN A 394 10.87 22.52 -26.26
C ASN A 394 10.12 23.48 -27.21
N ASP A 395 8.96 24.00 -26.81
CA ASP A 395 8.08 24.84 -27.61
C ASP A 395 7.19 25.72 -26.72
N LYS A 396 7.74 26.87 -26.30
CA LYS A 396 7.08 27.83 -25.42
C LYS A 396 5.72 28.28 -25.98
N ASN A 397 5.66 28.58 -27.27
CA ASN A 397 4.46 29.11 -27.91
C ASN A 397 3.33 28.07 -27.87
N GLN A 398 3.63 26.81 -28.21
CA GLN A 398 2.63 25.76 -28.15
C GLN A 398 2.14 25.50 -26.73
N ALA A 399 3.03 25.49 -25.74
CA ALA A 399 2.63 25.36 -24.34
C ALA A 399 1.72 26.52 -23.90
N TYR A 400 2.02 27.74 -24.34
CA TYR A 400 1.22 28.93 -24.02
C TYR A 400 -0.19 28.85 -24.63
N GLU A 401 -0.32 28.32 -25.84
CA GLU A 401 -1.62 28.03 -26.45
C GLU A 401 -2.40 26.95 -25.69
N ILE A 402 -1.73 25.87 -25.27
CA ILE A 402 -2.35 24.81 -24.46
C ILE A 402 -2.89 25.38 -23.14
N ILE A 403 -2.05 26.11 -22.41
CA ILE A 403 -2.42 26.76 -21.14
C ILE A 403 -3.60 27.71 -21.37
N THR A 404 -3.53 28.55 -22.41
CA THR A 404 -4.59 29.50 -22.76
C THR A 404 -5.93 28.80 -23.01
N ARG A 405 -5.94 27.75 -23.84
CA ARG A 405 -7.16 26.99 -24.11
C ARG A 405 -7.69 26.33 -22.84
N LYS A 406 -6.81 25.74 -22.02
CA LYS A 406 -7.20 25.11 -20.77
C LYS A 406 -7.72 26.10 -19.73
N ILE A 407 -7.20 27.32 -19.66
CA ILE A 407 -7.80 28.41 -18.86
C ILE A 407 -9.25 28.68 -19.29
N LEU A 408 -9.53 28.61 -20.60
CA LEU A 408 -10.87 28.90 -21.13
C LEU A 408 -11.86 27.75 -20.92
N GLU A 409 -11.39 26.50 -20.87
CA GLU A 409 -12.23 25.30 -21.03
C GLU A 409 -12.18 24.30 -19.87
N ALA A 410 -11.13 24.31 -19.04
CA ALA A 410 -10.92 23.27 -18.03
C ALA A 410 -11.99 23.31 -16.93
N LYS A 411 -12.31 22.12 -16.41
CA LYS A 411 -13.19 21.95 -15.25
C LYS A 411 -12.44 22.20 -13.96
N VAL A 412 -13.17 22.43 -12.87
CA VAL A 412 -12.64 22.76 -11.52
C VAL A 412 -11.41 21.91 -11.13
N ILE A 413 -11.48 20.60 -11.30
CA ILE A 413 -10.42 19.66 -10.87
C ILE A 413 -9.11 19.88 -11.65
N GLU A 414 -9.18 20.15 -12.95
CA GLU A 414 -8.01 20.36 -13.80
C GLU A 414 -7.51 21.81 -13.77
N PHE A 415 -8.41 22.76 -13.47
CA PHE A 415 -8.17 24.18 -13.64
C PHE A 415 -7.02 24.72 -12.77
N GLU A 416 -6.91 24.21 -11.54
CA GLU A 416 -5.90 24.64 -10.56
C GLU A 416 -4.48 24.48 -11.10
N MET A 417 -4.17 23.36 -11.76
CA MET A 417 -2.85 23.09 -12.34
C MET A 417 -2.43 24.19 -13.33
N TYR A 418 -3.34 24.64 -14.19
CA TYR A 418 -3.04 25.67 -15.17
C TYR A 418 -2.88 27.06 -14.54
N CYS A 419 -3.65 27.39 -13.50
CA CYS A 419 -3.43 28.62 -12.73
C CYS A 419 -2.07 28.61 -12.03
N ASN A 420 -1.70 27.49 -11.40
CA ASN A 420 -0.38 27.33 -10.77
C ASN A 420 0.74 27.49 -11.79
N LYS A 421 0.59 26.94 -13.01
CA LYS A 421 1.57 27.15 -14.08
C LYS A 421 1.67 28.60 -14.53
N VAL A 422 0.55 29.34 -14.61
CA VAL A 422 0.58 30.79 -14.89
C VAL A 422 1.28 31.57 -13.77
N LEU A 423 1.02 31.22 -12.50
CA LEU A 423 1.67 31.82 -11.33
C LEU A 423 3.19 31.60 -11.34
N GLU A 424 3.65 30.45 -11.81
CA GLU A 424 5.06 30.14 -11.98
C GLU A 424 5.68 30.99 -13.11
N LEU A 425 5.03 31.04 -14.27
CA LEU A 425 5.54 31.72 -15.46
C LEU A 425 5.51 33.24 -15.36
N LYS A 426 4.51 33.82 -14.67
CA LYS A 426 4.29 35.28 -14.48
C LYS A 426 4.35 36.09 -15.79
N ASP A 427 3.94 35.48 -16.90
CA ASP A 427 3.96 36.12 -18.22
C ASP A 427 2.58 36.76 -18.51
N SER A 428 2.58 38.03 -18.90
CA SER A 428 1.35 38.81 -19.15
C SER A 428 0.50 38.24 -20.29
N TYR A 429 1.04 37.34 -21.10
CA TYR A 429 0.31 36.61 -22.14
C TYR A 429 -1.01 36.00 -21.65
N PHE A 430 -1.06 35.55 -20.39
CA PHE A 430 -2.23 34.84 -19.83
C PHE A 430 -3.31 35.76 -19.26
N VAL A 431 -3.06 37.08 -19.18
CA VAL A 431 -4.01 38.04 -18.59
C VAL A 431 -5.32 38.08 -19.36
N GLU A 432 -5.27 38.16 -20.70
CA GLU A 432 -6.47 38.19 -21.53
C GLU A 432 -7.31 36.89 -21.45
N PRO A 433 -6.72 35.69 -21.59
CA PRO A 433 -7.44 34.44 -21.36
C PRO A 433 -8.13 34.36 -20.00
N LEU A 434 -7.45 34.76 -18.93
CA LEU A 434 -7.99 34.75 -17.57
C LEU A 434 -9.21 35.68 -17.47
N PHE A 435 -9.14 36.90 -17.99
CA PHE A 435 -10.28 37.81 -18.02
C PHE A 435 -11.43 37.30 -18.89
N LYS A 436 -11.13 36.67 -20.03
CA LYS A 436 -12.15 36.08 -20.90
C LYS A 436 -12.94 35.00 -20.17
N ARG A 437 -12.27 34.12 -19.42
CA ARG A 437 -12.94 33.14 -18.56
C ARG A 437 -13.71 33.80 -17.41
N LEU A 438 -13.07 34.74 -16.70
CA LEU A 438 -13.63 35.41 -15.52
C LEU A 438 -14.97 36.12 -15.80
N LYS A 439 -15.15 36.67 -17.01
CA LYS A 439 -16.38 37.38 -17.41
C LYS A 439 -17.63 36.50 -17.39
N VAL A 440 -17.49 35.19 -17.59
CA VAL A 440 -18.61 34.26 -17.75
C VAL A 440 -18.64 33.15 -16.70
N GLU A 441 -17.59 33.02 -15.89
CA GLU A 441 -17.47 31.96 -14.88
C GLU A 441 -18.53 32.05 -13.78
N ASP A 442 -19.16 30.93 -13.44
CA ASP A 442 -20.16 30.85 -12.39
C ASP A 442 -19.70 30.06 -11.16
N ASN A 443 -18.61 29.30 -11.29
CA ASN A 443 -18.09 28.46 -10.24
C ASN A 443 -17.06 29.19 -9.37
N ALA A 444 -17.37 29.33 -8.08
CA ALA A 444 -16.52 30.00 -7.11
C ALA A 444 -15.14 29.37 -6.94
N HIS A 445 -14.98 28.07 -7.11
CA HIS A 445 -13.65 27.45 -7.07
C HIS A 445 -12.77 27.88 -8.25
N VAL A 446 -13.36 28.25 -9.39
CA VAL A 446 -12.63 28.67 -10.59
C VAL A 446 -12.37 30.18 -10.57
N TYR A 447 -13.41 31.01 -10.41
CA TYR A 447 -13.21 32.47 -10.48
C TYR A 447 -12.33 33.02 -9.35
N THR A 448 -12.31 32.38 -8.18
CA THR A 448 -11.45 32.80 -7.07
C THR A 448 -9.98 32.50 -7.37
N GLN A 449 -9.68 31.36 -7.97
CA GLN A 449 -8.34 31.03 -8.46
C GLN A 449 -7.90 31.98 -9.58
N ILE A 450 -8.79 32.33 -10.52
CA ILE A 450 -8.50 33.34 -11.55
C ILE A 450 -8.12 34.68 -10.90
N VAL A 451 -8.91 35.16 -9.93
CA VAL A 451 -8.64 36.42 -9.24
C VAL A 451 -7.31 36.37 -8.49
N MET A 452 -7.02 35.29 -7.76
CA MET A 452 -5.72 35.12 -7.09
C MET A 452 -4.56 35.14 -8.10
N THR A 453 -4.73 34.50 -9.24
CA THR A 453 -3.74 34.49 -10.32
C THR A 453 -3.52 35.88 -10.91
N LEU A 454 -4.58 36.62 -11.21
CA LEU A 454 -4.51 37.98 -11.73
C LEU A 454 -3.83 38.95 -10.74
N ILE A 455 -4.14 38.83 -9.44
CA ILE A 455 -3.52 39.66 -8.40
C ILE A 455 -2.00 39.43 -8.31
N SER A 456 -1.55 38.19 -8.58
CA SER A 456 -0.13 37.84 -8.49
C SER A 456 0.77 38.62 -9.46
N PHE A 457 0.22 39.17 -10.54
CA PHE A 457 0.93 40.03 -11.49
C PHE A 457 1.30 41.39 -10.91
N LYS A 458 0.68 41.81 -9.79
CA LYS A 458 0.93 43.08 -9.09
C LYS A 458 0.82 44.32 -10.00
N ASP A 459 -0.16 44.29 -10.91
CA ASP A 459 -0.41 45.37 -11.87
C ASP A 459 -1.73 46.08 -11.52
N GLU A 460 -1.67 47.39 -11.29
CA GLU A 460 -2.83 48.22 -10.93
C GLU A 460 -3.90 48.25 -12.02
N SER A 461 -3.53 48.18 -13.30
CA SER A 461 -4.46 48.15 -14.42
C SER A 461 -5.27 46.85 -14.45
N ILE A 462 -4.62 45.72 -14.11
CA ILE A 462 -5.28 44.42 -13.94
C ILE A 462 -6.25 44.49 -12.76
N ASN A 463 -5.83 45.07 -11.64
CA ASN A 463 -6.68 45.21 -10.45
C ASN A 463 -7.96 46.01 -10.74
N LYS A 464 -7.83 47.14 -11.46
CA LYS A 464 -8.98 47.96 -11.87
C LYS A 464 -9.93 47.17 -12.77
N ARG A 465 -9.40 46.48 -13.79
CA ARG A 465 -10.21 45.68 -14.72
C ARG A 465 -10.91 44.49 -14.03
N MET A 466 -10.29 43.92 -13.00
CA MET A 466 -10.89 42.86 -12.19
C MET A 466 -12.13 43.36 -11.42
N LEU A 467 -12.05 44.55 -10.81
CA LEU A 467 -13.21 45.16 -10.14
C LEU A 467 -14.34 45.47 -11.13
N GLU A 468 -13.99 45.96 -12.32
CA GLU A 468 -14.96 46.17 -13.41
C GLU A 468 -15.60 44.85 -13.88
N THR A 469 -14.81 43.79 -14.02
CA THR A 469 -15.30 42.46 -14.43
C THR A 469 -16.23 41.87 -13.37
N ARG A 470 -15.93 42.03 -12.08
CA ARG A 470 -16.81 41.60 -10.97
C ARG A 470 -18.18 42.28 -10.99
N LYS A 471 -18.24 43.55 -11.43
CA LYS A 471 -19.53 44.27 -11.60
C LYS A 471 -20.36 43.68 -12.74
N GLN A 472 -19.71 43.17 -13.78
CA GLN A 472 -20.36 42.58 -14.96
C GLN A 472 -20.79 41.13 -14.71
N ASN A 473 -19.94 40.32 -14.07
CA ASN A 473 -20.25 38.94 -13.74
C ASN A 473 -20.98 38.81 -12.39
N ARG A 474 -22.31 38.70 -12.45
CA ARG A 474 -23.18 38.61 -11.26
C ARG A 474 -22.89 37.40 -10.37
N ASN A 475 -22.28 36.33 -10.89
CA ASN A 475 -22.00 35.13 -10.09
C ASN A 475 -20.86 35.33 -9.09
N MET A 476 -19.98 36.31 -9.32
CA MET A 476 -18.91 36.70 -8.39
C MET A 476 -19.41 37.45 -7.14
N ASN A 477 -20.71 37.72 -7.06
CA ASN A 477 -21.33 38.45 -5.95
C ASN A 477 -22.37 37.58 -5.21
N LYS A 478 -22.22 36.25 -5.27
CA LYS A 478 -23.12 35.28 -4.64
C LYS A 478 -22.36 34.35 -3.69
N ASN A 479 -23.03 33.98 -2.59
CA ASN A 479 -22.61 32.94 -1.65
C ASN A 479 -21.18 33.14 -1.11
N TRP A 480 -20.59 32.05 -0.61
CA TRP A 480 -19.25 32.03 -0.01
C TRP A 480 -18.14 32.56 -0.93
N GLY A 481 -18.30 32.43 -2.25
CA GLY A 481 -17.30 32.88 -3.20
C GLY A 481 -17.15 34.41 -3.24
N SER A 482 -18.24 35.16 -3.07
CA SER A 482 -18.19 36.62 -2.91
C SER A 482 -17.44 37.01 -1.63
N ASP A 483 -17.79 36.38 -0.51
CA ASP A 483 -17.15 36.65 0.79
C ASP A 483 -15.65 36.33 0.75
N TYR A 484 -15.26 35.28 0.02
CA TYR A 484 -13.87 34.92 -0.16
C TYR A 484 -13.12 35.91 -1.06
N LEU A 485 -13.74 36.39 -2.15
CA LEU A 485 -13.16 37.46 -2.98
C LEU A 485 -12.93 38.74 -2.18
N ASP A 486 -13.87 39.16 -1.33
CA ASP A 486 -13.71 40.35 -0.48
C ASP A 486 -12.50 40.22 0.45
N LYS A 487 -12.30 39.03 1.03
CA LYS A 487 -11.12 38.73 1.84
C LYS A 487 -9.83 38.81 1.03
N ILE A 488 -9.80 38.24 -0.17
CA ILE A 488 -8.61 38.27 -1.05
C ILE A 488 -8.28 39.70 -1.46
N LEU A 489 -9.26 40.48 -1.92
CA LEU A 489 -9.05 41.86 -2.37
C LEU A 489 -8.57 42.75 -1.23
N LYS A 490 -9.21 42.66 -0.06
CA LYS A 490 -8.80 43.38 1.15
C LYS A 490 -7.38 43.03 1.59
N LYS A 491 -7.02 41.74 1.57
CA LYS A 491 -5.67 41.27 1.92
C LYS A 491 -4.59 41.86 1.01
N ASN A 492 -4.93 42.19 -0.23
CA ASN A 492 -4.01 42.73 -1.24
C ASN A 492 -4.16 44.25 -1.46
N ASN A 493 -4.90 44.96 -0.59
CA ASN A 493 -5.14 46.40 -0.68
C ASN A 493 -5.78 46.86 -2.00
N ILE A 494 -6.69 46.04 -2.56
CA ILE A 494 -7.45 46.36 -3.77
C ILE A 494 -8.86 46.77 -3.36
N GLN A 495 -9.29 47.99 -3.71
CA GLN A 495 -10.57 48.58 -3.32
C GLN A 495 -11.44 48.93 -4.54
#